data_AF-A0A194XH25-F1
#
_entry.id   AF-A0A194XH25-F1
#
_cell.length_a   1.000
_cell.length_b   1.000
_cell.length_c   1.000
_cell.angle_alpha   90.00
_cell.angle_beta   90.00
_cell.angle_gamma   90.00
#
_symmetry.space_group_name_H-M   'P 1'
#
loop_
_entity.id
_entity.type
_entity.pdbx_description
1 polymer ?
#
loop_
_entity_poly.entity_id
_entity_poly.type
_entity_poly.pdbx_seq_one_letter_code
_entity_poly.pdbx_strand_id
1 'polypeptide(L)'
;MLQRDLKSFPPPGTKSFFRNKRDEEFASRQRNFDKLPKPEQQENEVWVQDYMKRSGPCPQNFKWERRGKGLHCTGGNHYVTDDLIAEGKGGMMFV
;
A
#
# COMPACT_ATOMS: atom_id res chain seq x y z
N MET A 1 5.38 -13.27 -18.59
CA MET A 1 4.10 -12.64 -18.21
C MET A 1 4.31 -11.14 -18.23
N LEU A 2 3.62 -10.42 -19.11
CA LEU A 2 3.69 -8.96 -19.16
C LEU A 2 3.08 -8.40 -17.87
N GLN A 3 3.92 -7.79 -17.03
CA GLN A 3 3.45 -6.88 -15.99
C GLN A 3 2.75 -5.73 -16.72
N ARG A 4 1.42 -5.78 -16.83
CA ARG A 4 0.64 -4.61 -17.24
C ARG A 4 0.86 -3.57 -16.15
N ASP A 5 1.32 -2.38 -16.53
CA ASP A 5 1.34 -1.22 -15.65
C ASP A 5 -0.11 -0.91 -15.23
N LEU A 6 -0.58 -1.55 -14.16
CA LEU A 6 -1.90 -1.35 -13.57
C LEU A 6 -1.92 0.03 -12.92
N LYS A 7 -2.11 1.06 -13.73
CA LYS A 7 -2.38 2.41 -13.26
C LYS A 7 -3.77 2.45 -12.66
N SER A 8 -3.87 2.94 -11.43
CA SER A 8 -5.16 3.15 -10.79
C SER A 8 -5.83 4.41 -11.37
N PHE A 9 -7.16 4.40 -11.42
CA PHE A 9 -7.97 5.54 -11.83
C PHE A 9 -8.99 5.85 -10.74
N PRO A 10 -8.59 6.52 -9.65
CA PRO A 10 -9.51 6.88 -8.59
C PRO A 10 -10.53 7.90 -9.13
N PRO A 11 -11.78 7.90 -8.62
CA PRO A 11 -12.77 8.89 -9.00
C PRO A 11 -12.23 10.33 -8.91
N PRO A 12 -12.68 11.25 -9.77
CA PRO A 12 -12.31 12.66 -9.67
C PRO A 12 -12.65 13.20 -8.28
N GLY A 13 -11.70 13.91 -7.66
CA GLY A 13 -11.88 14.51 -6.32
C GLY A 13 -11.59 13.57 -5.14
N THR A 14 -11.18 12.31 -5.36
CA THR A 14 -10.71 11.44 -4.27
C THR A 14 -9.53 12.08 -3.53
N LYS A 15 -9.73 12.34 -2.24
CA LYS A 15 -8.71 12.86 -1.33
C LYS A 15 -7.73 11.77 -0.92
N SER A 16 -6.51 12.18 -0.57
CA SER A 16 -5.52 11.29 0.02
C SER A 16 -5.82 11.04 1.51
N PHE A 17 -5.42 9.85 1.99
CA PHE A 17 -5.39 9.47 3.41
C PHE A 17 -4.10 9.89 4.12
N PHE A 18 -3.16 10.54 3.42
CA PHE A 18 -1.96 11.11 4.01
C PHE A 18 -2.31 12.28 4.93
N ARG A 19 -1.77 12.25 6.15
CA ARG A 19 -2.06 13.24 7.19
C ARG A 19 -1.01 14.35 7.27
N ASN A 20 0.19 14.09 6.76
CA ASN A 20 1.34 14.97 6.88
C ASN A 20 2.42 14.58 5.85
N LYS A 21 3.47 15.39 5.75
CA LYS A 21 4.63 15.13 4.88
C LYS A 21 5.31 13.78 5.14
N ARG A 22 5.29 13.31 6.39
CA ARG A 22 5.85 12.00 6.74
C ARG A 22 5.09 10.88 6.02
N ASP A 23 3.76 10.94 5.97
CA ASP A 23 2.97 9.96 5.21
C ASP A 23 3.35 9.96 3.71
N GLU A 24 3.53 11.15 3.10
CA GLU A 24 3.96 11.27 1.71
C GLU A 24 5.35 10.67 1.46
N GLU A 25 6.30 10.95 2.35
CA GLU A 25 7.66 10.41 2.29
C GLU A 25 7.66 8.87 2.35
N PHE A 26 6.99 8.29 3.34
CA PHE A 26 6.91 6.84 3.49
C PHE A 26 6.10 6.16 2.38
N ALA A 27 5.06 6.82 1.87
CA ALA A 27 4.31 6.34 0.72
C ALA A 27 5.18 6.29 -0.54
N SER A 28 5.98 7.34 -0.80
CA SER A 28 6.87 7.40 -1.97
C SER A 28 7.90 6.26 -2.01
N ARG A 29 8.30 5.76 -0.83
CA ARG A 29 9.26 4.68 -0.66
C ARG A 29 8.70 3.30 -1.03
N GLN A 30 7.37 3.12 -1.05
CA GLN A 30 6.76 1.81 -1.30
C GLN A 30 7.16 1.24 -2.67
N ARG A 31 7.18 2.08 -3.72
CA ARG A 31 7.56 1.65 -5.09
C ARG A 31 8.94 1.02 -5.20
N ASN A 32 9.84 1.37 -4.28
CA ASN A 32 11.22 0.87 -4.24
C ASN A 32 11.53 0.21 -2.87
N PHE A 33 10.52 -0.32 -2.18
CA PHE A 33 10.67 -0.89 -0.84
C PHE A 33 11.79 -1.94 -0.76
N ASP A 34 11.89 -2.79 -1.77
CA ASP A 34 12.91 -3.84 -1.91
C ASP A 34 14.35 -3.31 -2.02
N LYS A 35 14.51 -2.04 -2.41
CA LYS A 35 15.82 -1.39 -2.54
C LYS A 35 16.23 -0.60 -1.30
N LEU A 36 15.34 -0.45 -0.31
CA LEU A 36 15.65 0.27 0.92
C LEU A 36 16.59 -0.55 1.82
N PRO A 37 17.44 0.10 2.63
CA PRO A 37 18.16 -0.56 3.72
C PRO A 37 17.20 -1.24 4.71
N LYS A 38 17.63 -2.33 5.36
CA LYS A 38 16.79 -3.09 6.30
C LYS A 38 16.13 -2.25 7.41
N PRO A 39 16.82 -1.29 8.05
CA PRO A 39 16.18 -0.42 9.05
C PRO A 39 15.04 0.41 8.44
N GLU A 40 15.25 0.97 7.25
CA GLU A 40 14.23 1.76 6.56
C GLU A 40 13.05 0.91 6.08
N GLN A 41 13.28 -0.34 5.70
CA GLN A 41 12.21 -1.30 5.41
C GLN A 41 11.33 -1.54 6.64
N GLN A 42 11.95 -1.74 7.81
CA GLN A 42 11.21 -1.94 9.06
C GLN A 42 10.38 -0.72 9.43
N GLU A 43 10.93 0.49 9.32
CA GLU A 43 10.19 1.72 9.55
C GLU A 43 9.03 1.89 8.56
N ASN A 44 9.25 1.58 7.27
CA ASN A 44 8.20 1.61 6.26
C ASN A 44 7.11 0.58 6.51
N GLU A 45 7.46 -0.60 7.02
CA GLU A 45 6.50 -1.63 7.36
C GLU A 45 5.63 -1.19 8.55
N VAL A 46 6.23 -0.62 9.59
CA VAL A 46 5.47 -0.06 10.73
C VAL A 46 4.51 1.03 10.26
N TRP A 47 4.99 1.93 9.40
CA TRP A 47 4.15 2.97 8.83
C TRP A 47 3.01 2.41 7.98
N VAL A 48 3.29 1.43 7.10
CA VAL A 48 2.27 0.92 6.18
C VAL A 48 1.17 0.18 6.94
N GLN A 49 1.51 -0.55 8.00
CA GLN A 49 0.54 -1.21 8.86
C GLN A 49 -0.37 -0.22 9.60
N ASP A 50 0.14 0.97 9.99
CA ASP A 50 -0.70 2.06 10.52
C ASP A 50 -1.55 2.72 9.42
N TYR A 51 -0.97 2.95 8.24
CA TYR A 51 -1.66 3.49 7.06
C TYR A 51 -2.87 2.63 6.67
N MET A 52 -2.69 1.32 6.56
CA MET A 52 -3.74 0.41 6.12
C MET A 52 -4.93 0.33 7.08
N LYS A 53 -4.76 0.64 8.37
CA LYS A 53 -5.88 0.71 9.32
C LYS A 53 -6.89 1.81 8.97
N ARG A 54 -6.46 2.89 8.31
CA ARG A 54 -7.30 4.04 7.98
C ARG A 54 -7.64 4.15 6.49
N SER A 55 -6.77 3.70 5.60
CA SER A 55 -6.92 3.91 4.14
C SER A 55 -7.62 2.76 3.42
N GLY A 56 -7.63 1.57 4.01
CA GLY A 56 -8.18 0.37 3.38
C GLY A 56 -8.00 -0.88 4.24
N PRO A 57 -8.67 -0.99 5.40
CA PRO A 57 -8.67 -2.24 6.14
C PRO A 57 -9.27 -3.35 5.26
N CYS A 58 -8.78 -4.58 5.41
CA CYS A 58 -9.37 -5.72 4.71
C CYS A 58 -10.85 -5.84 5.13
N PRO A 59 -11.83 -5.88 4.20
CA PRO A 59 -13.25 -5.97 4.54
C PRO A 59 -13.62 -7.22 5.35
N GLN A 60 -12.78 -8.24 5.28
CA GLN A 60 -12.92 -9.51 6.01
C GLN A 60 -12.13 -9.52 7.32
N ASN A 61 -11.62 -8.36 7.78
CA ASN A 61 -10.86 -8.18 9.02
C ASN A 61 -9.55 -8.99 9.12
N PHE A 62 -8.98 -9.42 7.99
CA PHE A 62 -7.65 -10.02 7.96
C PHE A 62 -6.54 -8.97 8.02
N LYS A 63 -5.35 -9.38 8.50
CA LYS A 63 -4.16 -8.53 8.53
C LYS A 63 -3.57 -8.40 7.13
N TRP A 64 -2.73 -7.39 6.95
CA TRP A 64 -1.95 -7.19 5.73
C TRP A 64 -0.52 -7.68 5.93
N GLU A 65 0.02 -8.42 4.96
CA GLU A 65 1.41 -8.88 4.95
C GLU A 65 2.09 -8.54 3.63
N ARG A 66 3.36 -8.11 3.70
CA ARG A 66 4.19 -7.87 2.52
C ARG A 66 4.34 -9.15 1.69
N ARG A 67 3.97 -9.05 0.41
CA ARG A 67 4.14 -10.10 -0.60
C ARG A 67 4.49 -9.46 -1.95
N GLY A 68 5.73 -9.63 -2.37
CA GLY A 68 6.23 -9.04 -3.62
C GLY A 68 6.16 -7.51 -3.58
N LYS A 69 5.52 -6.92 -4.60
CA LYS A 69 5.38 -5.46 -4.79
C LYS A 69 4.10 -4.89 -4.18
N GLY A 70 3.77 -5.33 -2.95
CA GLY A 70 2.54 -4.93 -2.28
C GLY A 70 2.23 -5.74 -1.02
N LEU A 71 0.97 -5.63 -0.59
CA LEU A 71 0.42 -6.26 0.60
C LEU A 71 -0.71 -7.21 0.24
N HIS A 72 -0.62 -8.46 0.67
CA HIS A 72 -1.72 -9.42 0.61
C HIS A 72 -2.43 -9.48 1.96
N CYS A 73 -3.74 -9.66 1.96
CA CYS A 73 -4.43 -9.99 3.20
C CYS A 73 -4.08 -11.42 3.62
N THR A 74 -4.03 -11.70 4.92
CA THR A 74 -3.73 -13.06 5.43
C THR A 74 -4.81 -14.09 5.10
N GLY A 75 -5.99 -13.64 4.65
CA GLY A 75 -7.05 -14.49 4.10
C GLY A 75 -6.90 -14.83 2.62
N GLY A 76 -5.92 -14.25 1.92
CA GLY A 76 -5.60 -14.55 0.51
C GLY A 76 -6.40 -13.79 -0.54
N ASN A 77 -7.58 -13.24 -0.21
CA ASN A 77 -8.54 -12.73 -1.20
C ASN A 77 -8.29 -11.31 -1.72
N HIS A 78 -7.40 -10.53 -1.08
CA HIS A 78 -7.19 -9.12 -1.40
C HIS A 78 -5.71 -8.76 -1.52
N TYR A 79 -5.40 -7.87 -2.45
CA TYR A 79 -4.06 -7.34 -2.68
C TYR A 79 -4.06 -5.84 -2.87
N VAL A 80 -3.07 -5.16 -2.30
CA VAL A 80 -2.82 -3.73 -2.45
C VAL A 80 -1.40 -3.55 -2.97
N THR A 81 -1.25 -2.99 -4.16
CA THR A 81 0.08 -2.77 -4.76
C THR A 81 0.82 -1.63 -4.06
N ASP A 82 2.15 -1.67 -4.12
CA ASP A 82 2.99 -0.58 -3.63
C ASP A 82 2.63 0.76 -4.30
N ASP A 83 2.16 0.73 -5.56
CA ASP A 83 1.67 1.92 -6.27
C ASP A 83 0.38 2.49 -5.66
N LEU A 84 -0.61 1.65 -5.34
CA LEU A 84 -1.84 2.09 -4.67
C LEU A 84 -1.54 2.71 -3.30
N ILE A 85 -0.58 2.15 -2.57
CA ILE A 85 -0.14 2.70 -1.28
C ILE A 85 0.56 4.04 -1.52
N ALA A 86 1.45 4.12 -2.51
CA ALA A 86 2.19 5.35 -2.86
C ALA A 86 1.28 6.49 -3.32
N GLU A 87 0.15 6.18 -3.95
CA GLU A 87 -0.85 7.18 -4.37
C GLU A 87 -1.64 7.77 -3.20
N GLY A 88 -1.79 7.03 -2.10
CA GLY A 88 -2.46 7.53 -0.89
C GLY A 88 -3.98 7.58 -0.95
N LYS A 89 -4.59 7.12 -2.04
CA LYS A 89 -6.03 7.27 -2.32
C LYS A 89 -6.85 6.04 -1.95
N GLY A 90 -6.21 5.04 -1.35
CA GLY A 90 -6.82 3.75 -1.01
C GLY A 90 -7.01 2.85 -2.24
N GLY A 91 -7.84 1.82 -2.07
CA GLY A 91 -8.11 0.82 -3.11
C GLY A 91 -7.38 -0.50 -2.86
N MET A 92 -7.96 -1.58 -3.39
CA MET A 92 -7.44 -2.94 -3.36
C MET A 92 -8.01 -3.73 -4.53
N MET A 93 -7.36 -4.83 -4.88
CA MET A 93 -7.83 -5.78 -5.88
C MET A 93 -8.29 -7.07 -5.21
N PHE A 94 -9.27 -7.73 -5.82
CA PHE A 94 -9.58 -9.13 -5.53
C PHE A 94 -8.55 -10.03 -6.21
N VAL A 95 -8.17 -11.11 -5.55
CA VAL A 95 -7.18 -12.09 -6.04
C VAL A 95 -7.74 -13.50 -5.97
#